data_AF-A0A6P2DDH2-F1
#
_entry.id   AF-A0A6P2DDH2-F1
#
_cell.length_a   1.000
_cell.length_b   1.000
_cell.length_c   1.000
_cell.angle_alpha   90.00
_cell.angle_beta   90.00
_cell.angle_gamma   90.00
#
_symmetry.space_group_name_H-M   'P 1'
#
loop_
_entity.id
_entity.type
_entity.pdbx_description
1 polymer ?
#
loop_
_entity_poly.entity_id
_entity_poly.type
_entity_poly.pdbx_seq_one_letter_code
_entity_poly.pdbx_strand_id
1 'polypeptide(L)'
;MSAPRYTVRQLGWYQAPHGDPYTRRMPTTAPVASFNTFDEAETHRRGCESAARESENPFRFGGRSVFFQSSLDGPRLHDWLMDAGIEPPVSELRHDDWRAWWEAFAHTWSADQLAHAWAAFDKVRFFDVVEEPSKVAHVVIEIAWGVINRDWNAMTAGTEGGRVIGVYEHARTAEAVRGRQRRTGNDGRARYRYGRRAGYPNGMNESVLAHRATFFETVAVPSDVPPFTGVGFLVQRRAVIDTFVGTSWRDRPPPSTRVPIALFAARVDAIGYRDQLAAECRLQLNPFVFADPTWSTTTDTMRAGLEALDPPLPVPTGDRRRNWTDWAEWWDLCQDEASDEQREAVWKACDQPLFEVIRVEVSAE
;
A
#
# COMPACT_ATOMS: atom_id res chain seq x y z
N MET A 1 -22.04 1.53 -23.97
CA MET A 1 -21.02 1.12 -22.98
C MET A 1 -21.40 -0.26 -22.50
N SER A 2 -20.46 -1.21 -22.44
CA SER A 2 -20.75 -2.50 -21.79
C SER A 2 -21.07 -2.23 -20.32
N ALA A 3 -22.05 -2.95 -19.77
CA ALA A 3 -22.34 -2.87 -18.34
C ALA A 3 -21.07 -3.20 -17.52
N PRO A 4 -20.85 -2.54 -16.37
CA PRO A 4 -19.71 -2.86 -15.51
C PRO A 4 -19.80 -4.31 -15.04
N ARG A 5 -18.65 -4.96 -14.90
CA ARG A 5 -18.52 -6.31 -14.38
C ARG A 5 -17.81 -6.23 -13.04
N TYR A 6 -18.25 -6.97 -12.04
CA TYR A 6 -17.67 -6.96 -10.70
C TYR A 6 -17.00 -8.28 -10.43
N THR A 7 -15.73 -8.26 -10.04
CA THR A 7 -14.97 -9.48 -9.72
C THR A 7 -14.60 -9.50 -8.25
N VAL A 8 -15.00 -10.57 -7.58
CA VAL A 8 -14.53 -10.91 -6.24
C VAL A 8 -13.12 -11.46 -6.36
N ARG A 9 -12.18 -10.86 -5.63
CA ARG A 9 -10.77 -11.25 -5.63
C ARG A 9 -10.35 -11.68 -4.23
N GLN A 10 -9.58 -12.75 -4.15
CA GLN A 10 -8.88 -13.14 -2.94
C GLN A 10 -7.63 -12.27 -2.78
N LEU A 11 -7.46 -11.68 -1.60
CA LEU A 11 -6.30 -10.89 -1.21
C LEU A 11 -5.16 -11.80 -0.80
N GLY A 12 -3.96 -11.52 -1.30
CA GLY A 12 -2.77 -12.28 -0.97
C GLY A 12 -2.31 -12.01 0.46
N TRP A 13 -2.21 -13.06 1.26
CA TRP A 13 -1.61 -13.04 2.59
C TRP A 13 -0.44 -14.02 2.60
N TYR A 14 0.72 -13.59 3.08
CA TYR A 14 1.94 -14.40 3.10
C TYR A 14 2.63 -14.37 4.46
N GLN A 15 2.87 -15.55 5.01
CA GLN A 15 3.68 -15.73 6.20
C GLN A 15 5.09 -16.12 5.79
N ALA A 16 6.08 -15.32 6.18
CA ALA A 16 7.47 -15.64 5.88
C ALA A 16 7.89 -16.94 6.61
N PRO A 17 8.66 -17.84 5.98
CA PRO A 17 9.00 -19.14 6.57
C PRO A 17 9.90 -19.05 7.81
N HIS A 18 10.58 -17.92 8.05
CA HIS A 18 11.50 -17.75 9.17
C HIS A 18 11.39 -16.36 9.79
N GLY A 19 11.12 -16.31 11.11
CA GLY A 19 11.34 -15.13 11.96
C GLY A 19 10.14 -14.22 12.19
N ASP A 20 9.29 -13.98 11.18
CA ASP A 20 8.07 -13.18 11.37
C ASP A 20 6.88 -14.09 11.71
N PRO A 21 6.34 -14.05 12.95
CA PRO A 21 5.17 -14.85 13.30
C PRO A 21 3.88 -14.33 12.66
N TYR A 22 3.90 -13.18 11.97
CA TYR A 22 2.76 -12.55 11.32
C TYR A 22 2.71 -12.82 9.81
N THR A 23 1.48 -12.84 9.32
CA THR A 23 1.11 -12.94 7.92
C THR A 23 0.90 -11.53 7.39
N ARG A 24 1.66 -11.14 6.38
CA ARG A 24 1.60 -9.80 5.79
C ARG A 24 0.73 -9.80 4.55
N ARG A 25 0.00 -8.71 4.34
CA ARG A 25 -0.74 -8.50 3.09
C ARG A 25 0.27 -8.29 1.97
N MET A 26 0.13 -9.08 0.92
CA MET A 26 0.91 -8.95 -0.31
C MET A 26 0.11 -8.14 -1.33
N PRO A 27 0.76 -7.39 -2.22
CA PRO A 27 0.10 -6.69 -3.32
C PRO A 27 -0.30 -7.67 -4.44
N THR A 28 -0.76 -8.86 -4.09
CA THR A 28 -1.24 -9.89 -5.02
C THR A 28 -2.71 -10.13 -4.79
N THR A 29 -3.44 -10.38 -5.87
CA THR A 29 -4.86 -10.76 -5.81
C THR A 29 -5.12 -11.87 -6.81
N ALA A 30 -6.06 -12.76 -6.51
CA ALA A 30 -6.49 -13.83 -7.41
C ALA A 30 -8.00 -13.71 -7.67
N PRO A 31 -8.46 -13.73 -8.93
CA PRO A 31 -9.90 -13.69 -9.21
C PRO A 31 -10.57 -14.97 -8.71
N VAL A 32 -11.69 -14.82 -8.01
CA VAL A 32 -12.49 -15.93 -7.45
C VAL A 32 -13.75 -16.15 -8.29
N ALA A 33 -14.53 -15.08 -8.48
CA ALA A 33 -15.78 -15.11 -9.23
C ALA A 33 -16.09 -13.72 -9.82
N SER A 34 -16.89 -13.67 -10.90
CA SER A 34 -17.37 -12.42 -11.48
C SER A 34 -18.89 -12.39 -11.58
N PHE A 35 -19.45 -11.18 -11.48
CA PHE A 35 -20.87 -10.89 -11.42
C PHE A 35 -21.20 -9.67 -12.29
N ASN A 36 -22.48 -9.55 -12.66
CA ASN A 36 -22.96 -8.43 -13.47
C ASN A 36 -23.41 -7.24 -12.61
N THR A 37 -23.56 -7.44 -11.30
CA THR A 37 -23.98 -6.40 -10.35
C THR A 37 -23.06 -6.39 -9.14
N PHE A 38 -22.96 -5.22 -8.51
CA PHE A 38 -22.19 -5.05 -7.29
C PHE A 38 -22.80 -5.86 -6.13
N ASP A 39 -24.12 -5.83 -5.98
CA ASP A 39 -24.82 -6.49 -4.87
C ASP A 39 -24.63 -8.02 -4.86
N GLU A 40 -24.63 -8.66 -6.04
CA GLU A 40 -24.32 -10.08 -6.18
C GLU A 40 -22.86 -10.37 -5.78
N ALA A 41 -21.92 -9.55 -6.24
CA ALA A 41 -20.51 -9.69 -5.92
C ALA A 41 -20.24 -9.49 -4.42
N GLU A 42 -20.87 -8.50 -3.80
CA GLU A 42 -20.72 -8.20 -2.37
C GLU A 42 -21.35 -9.29 -1.50
N THR A 43 -22.51 -9.82 -1.90
CA THR A 43 -23.12 -10.98 -1.25
C THR A 43 -22.19 -12.19 -1.30
N HIS A 44 -21.60 -12.48 -2.46
CA HIS A 44 -20.62 -13.55 -2.61
C HIS A 44 -19.36 -13.31 -1.77
N ARG A 45 -18.80 -12.08 -1.81
CA ARG A 45 -17.64 -11.69 -1.01
C ARG A 45 -17.89 -11.90 0.48
N ARG A 46 -19.06 -11.49 1.01
CA ARG A 46 -19.45 -11.73 2.41
C ARG A 46 -19.47 -13.21 2.77
N GLY A 47 -20.01 -14.05 1.88
CA GLY A 47 -20.01 -15.50 2.06
C GLY A 47 -18.59 -16.08 2.13
N CYS A 48 -17.72 -15.72 1.18
CA CYS A 48 -16.31 -16.13 1.17
C CYS A 48 -15.55 -15.63 2.41
N GLU A 49 -15.76 -14.38 2.79
CA GLU A 49 -15.13 -13.74 3.95
C GLU A 49 -15.56 -14.43 5.25
N SER A 50 -16.86 -14.72 5.42
CA SER A 50 -17.37 -15.46 6.57
C SER A 50 -16.73 -16.84 6.68
N ALA A 51 -16.70 -17.61 5.59
CA ALA A 51 -16.11 -18.94 5.56
C ALA A 51 -14.61 -18.93 5.88
N ALA A 52 -13.86 -17.94 5.38
CA ALA A 52 -12.43 -17.80 5.70
C ALA A 52 -12.18 -17.46 7.18
N ARG A 53 -13.06 -16.65 7.79
CA ARG A 53 -12.93 -16.21 9.18
C ARG A 53 -13.19 -17.32 10.21
N GLU A 54 -13.90 -18.38 9.85
CA GLU A 54 -14.25 -19.48 10.76
C GLU A 54 -13.04 -20.22 11.34
N SER A 55 -11.96 -20.37 10.56
CA SER A 55 -10.77 -21.12 10.96
C SER A 55 -9.54 -20.25 11.22
N GLU A 56 -9.67 -18.94 11.10
CA GLU A 56 -8.55 -18.01 11.14
C GLU A 56 -8.46 -17.25 12.47
N ASN A 57 -7.24 -16.82 12.79
CA ASN A 57 -6.97 -15.96 13.94
C ASN A 57 -6.59 -14.56 13.41
N PRO A 58 -7.36 -13.50 13.69
CA PRO A 58 -7.08 -12.15 13.19
C PRO A 58 -5.69 -11.65 13.62
N PHE A 59 -5.20 -12.05 14.80
CA PHE A 59 -3.87 -11.70 15.31
C PHE A 59 -2.72 -12.42 14.58
N ARG A 60 -3.00 -13.32 13.63
CA ARG A 60 -1.97 -13.83 12.72
C ARG A 60 -1.71 -12.90 11.55
N PHE A 61 -2.59 -11.93 11.29
CA PHE A 61 -2.50 -11.03 10.13
C PHE A 61 -1.99 -9.66 10.56
N GLY A 62 -1.32 -8.93 9.69
CA GLY A 62 -0.86 -7.57 10.00
C GLY A 62 0.47 -7.56 10.73
N GLY A 63 0.53 -7.20 12.01
CA GLY A 63 1.78 -7.07 12.76
C GLY A 63 1.60 -7.11 14.28
N ARG A 64 2.65 -6.74 15.04
CA ARG A 64 2.71 -6.84 16.52
C ARG A 64 1.76 -5.93 17.30
N SER A 65 0.91 -5.15 16.66
CA SER A 65 0.03 -4.20 17.35
C SER A 65 -1.35 -4.23 16.73
N VAL A 66 -2.37 -4.11 17.58
CA VAL A 66 -3.80 -4.22 17.24
C VAL A 66 -4.20 -3.26 16.11
N PHE A 67 -3.51 -2.13 15.97
CA PHE A 67 -3.80 -1.15 14.92
C PHE A 67 -3.66 -1.72 13.49
N PHE A 68 -2.88 -2.79 13.30
CA PHE A 68 -2.75 -3.42 11.99
C PHE A 68 -4.01 -4.23 11.61
N GLN A 69 -4.79 -4.65 12.59
CA GLN A 69 -5.96 -5.52 12.40
C GLN A 69 -7.29 -4.78 12.65
N SER A 70 -7.27 -3.75 13.51
CA SER A 70 -8.46 -3.04 13.97
C SER A 70 -8.29 -1.52 13.90
N SER A 71 -9.38 -0.80 13.68
CA SER A 71 -9.51 0.64 13.92
C SER A 71 -9.67 1.00 15.41
N LEU A 72 -9.95 0.02 16.28
CA LEU A 72 -10.04 0.20 17.72
C LEU A 72 -8.64 0.16 18.34
N ASP A 73 -8.40 1.01 19.34
CA ASP A 73 -7.24 0.88 20.22
C ASP A 73 -7.44 -0.31 21.19
N GLY A 74 -6.39 -0.65 21.95
CA GLY A 74 -6.42 -1.79 22.88
C GLY A 74 -7.60 -1.75 23.87
N PRO A 75 -7.79 -0.65 24.61
CA PRO A 75 -8.91 -0.52 25.56
C PRO A 75 -10.29 -0.60 24.89
N ARG A 76 -10.50 0.03 23.73
CA ARG A 76 -11.79 -0.06 23.03
C ARG A 76 -12.04 -1.46 22.47
N LEU A 77 -10.99 -2.16 22.01
CA LEU A 77 -11.11 -3.56 21.60
C LEU A 77 -11.47 -4.45 22.79
N HIS A 78 -10.88 -4.19 23.96
CA HIS A 78 -11.22 -4.89 25.20
C HIS A 78 -12.71 -4.76 25.53
N ASP A 79 -13.22 -3.52 25.60
CA ASP A 79 -14.63 -3.25 25.90
C ASP A 79 -15.57 -3.85 24.84
N TRP A 80 -15.20 -3.76 23.55
CA TRP A 80 -15.95 -4.36 22.45
C TRP A 80 -16.16 -5.87 22.62
N LEU A 81 -15.13 -6.59 23.10
CA LEU A 81 -15.22 -8.04 23.34
C LEU A 81 -16.07 -8.34 24.58
N MET A 82 -15.94 -7.54 25.64
CA MET A 82 -16.73 -7.67 26.85
C MET A 82 -18.23 -7.50 26.60
N ASP A 83 -18.63 -6.62 25.68
CA ASP A 83 -20.04 -6.44 25.28
C ASP A 83 -20.68 -7.72 24.71
N ALA A 84 -19.88 -8.64 24.15
CA ALA A 84 -20.32 -9.95 23.70
C ALA A 84 -20.11 -11.08 24.74
N GLY A 85 -19.74 -10.72 25.97
CA GLY A 85 -19.41 -11.68 27.03
C GLY A 85 -18.15 -12.49 26.74
N ILE A 86 -17.22 -11.94 25.96
CA ILE A 86 -15.91 -12.54 25.69
C ILE A 86 -14.90 -11.87 26.62
N GLU A 87 -14.28 -12.63 27.53
CA GLU A 87 -13.29 -12.11 28.47
C GLU A 87 -11.91 -12.01 27.77
N PRO A 88 -11.40 -10.79 27.49
CA PRO A 88 -10.10 -10.57 26.85
C PRO A 88 -8.94 -10.87 27.82
N PRO A 89 -7.70 -11.03 27.32
CA PRO A 89 -6.55 -11.29 28.18
C PRO A 89 -6.22 -10.07 29.06
N VAL A 90 -5.88 -10.30 30.33
CA VAL A 90 -5.54 -9.26 31.32
C VAL A 90 -4.35 -8.39 30.91
N SER A 91 -3.44 -8.94 30.10
CA SER A 91 -2.27 -8.23 29.57
C SER A 91 -2.65 -7.54 28.26
N GLU A 92 -3.24 -6.35 28.35
CA GLU A 92 -3.63 -5.54 27.18
C GLU A 92 -2.44 -5.15 26.28
N LEU A 93 -1.21 -5.22 26.83
CA LEU A 93 -0.03 -4.60 26.24
C LEU A 93 0.80 -5.52 25.33
N ARG A 94 0.55 -6.84 25.31
CA ARG A 94 1.38 -7.78 24.54
C ARG A 94 0.55 -8.53 23.51
N HIS A 95 0.81 -8.25 22.25
CA HIS A 95 0.13 -8.87 21.12
C HIS A 95 0.29 -10.40 21.04
N ASP A 96 1.42 -10.94 21.50
CA ASP A 96 1.61 -12.39 21.55
C ASP A 96 0.63 -13.06 22.53
N ASP A 97 0.24 -12.36 23.59
CA ASP A 97 -0.77 -12.82 24.55
C ASP A 97 -2.16 -12.85 23.88
N TRP A 98 -2.52 -11.81 23.11
CA TRP A 98 -3.77 -11.76 22.33
C TRP A 98 -3.88 -12.91 21.31
N ARG A 99 -2.79 -13.19 20.59
CA ARG A 99 -2.76 -14.30 19.64
C ARG A 99 -2.97 -15.64 20.32
N ALA A 100 -2.19 -15.92 21.37
CA ALA A 100 -2.28 -17.17 22.12
C ALA A 100 -3.65 -17.34 22.80
N TRP A 101 -4.22 -16.25 23.32
CA TRP A 101 -5.57 -16.20 23.87
C TRP A 101 -6.62 -16.57 22.82
N TRP A 102 -6.59 -15.98 21.62
CA TRP A 102 -7.54 -16.32 20.57
C TRP A 102 -7.45 -17.81 20.19
N GLU A 103 -6.23 -18.34 19.99
CA GLU A 103 -6.01 -19.77 19.69
C GLU A 103 -6.57 -20.68 20.80
N ALA A 104 -6.48 -20.25 22.07
CA ALA A 104 -6.94 -21.01 23.22
C ALA A 104 -8.47 -20.97 23.42
N PHE A 105 -9.15 -19.87 23.10
CA PHE A 105 -10.55 -19.67 23.51
C PHE A 105 -11.56 -19.57 22.35
N ALA A 106 -11.15 -19.18 21.15
CA ALA A 106 -12.09 -18.90 20.05
C ALA A 106 -12.99 -20.09 19.69
N HIS A 107 -12.50 -21.32 19.86
CA HIS A 107 -13.27 -22.54 19.62
C HIS A 107 -14.41 -22.79 20.63
N THR A 108 -14.47 -22.04 21.73
CA THR A 108 -15.53 -22.14 22.74
C THR A 108 -16.64 -21.11 22.55
N TRP A 109 -16.45 -20.14 21.66
CA TRP A 109 -17.41 -19.08 21.40
C TRP A 109 -18.56 -19.58 20.52
N SER A 110 -19.75 -19.03 20.76
CA SER A 110 -20.87 -19.17 19.84
C SER A 110 -20.58 -18.49 18.49
N ALA A 111 -21.33 -18.83 17.45
CA ALA A 111 -21.20 -18.18 16.15
C ALA A 111 -21.43 -16.66 16.23
N ASP A 112 -22.38 -16.21 17.05
CA ASP A 112 -22.67 -14.78 17.25
C ASP A 112 -21.52 -14.05 17.95
N GLN A 113 -20.91 -14.68 18.98
CA GLN A 113 -19.73 -14.14 19.65
C GLN A 113 -18.53 -14.05 18.71
N LEU A 114 -18.29 -15.10 17.91
CA LEU A 114 -17.20 -15.10 16.94
C LEU A 114 -17.41 -14.03 15.86
N ALA A 115 -18.64 -13.87 15.36
CA ALA A 115 -18.99 -12.82 14.41
C ALA A 115 -18.81 -11.41 15.00
N HIS A 116 -19.24 -11.19 16.25
CA HIS A 116 -19.05 -9.92 16.97
C HIS A 116 -17.58 -9.61 17.18
N ALA A 117 -16.78 -10.59 17.61
CA ALA A 117 -15.33 -10.42 17.75
C ALA A 117 -14.68 -10.05 16.39
N TRP A 118 -15.04 -10.74 15.30
CA TRP A 118 -14.54 -10.45 13.95
C TRP A 118 -14.95 -9.08 13.41
N ALA A 119 -16.03 -8.49 13.90
CA ALA A 119 -16.46 -7.15 13.50
C ALA A 119 -15.50 -6.04 13.98
N ALA A 120 -14.73 -6.28 15.06
CA ALA A 120 -13.68 -5.35 15.49
C ALA A 120 -12.44 -5.35 14.59
N PHE A 121 -12.19 -6.41 13.82
CA PHE A 121 -10.99 -6.54 12.97
C PHE A 121 -11.27 -6.13 11.52
N ASP A 122 -11.71 -4.88 11.35
CA ASP A 122 -12.16 -4.27 10.09
C ASP A 122 -11.07 -4.17 9.01
N LYS A 123 -9.79 -4.18 9.42
CA LYS A 123 -8.62 -4.12 8.53
C LYS A 123 -8.17 -5.50 8.03
N VAL A 124 -8.60 -6.59 8.65
CA VAL A 124 -8.30 -7.96 8.20
C VAL A 124 -9.38 -8.40 7.22
N ARG A 125 -9.04 -8.35 5.93
CA ARG A 125 -9.90 -8.80 4.83
C ARG A 125 -9.22 -9.89 4.01
N PHE A 126 -9.97 -10.91 3.63
CA PHE A 126 -9.51 -11.98 2.76
C PHE A 126 -9.98 -11.79 1.32
N PHE A 127 -11.09 -11.11 1.13
CA PHE A 127 -11.68 -10.87 -0.18
C PHE A 127 -12.06 -9.41 -0.38
N ASP A 128 -12.06 -9.00 -1.65
CA ASP A 128 -12.46 -7.67 -2.08
C ASP A 128 -13.33 -7.73 -3.34
N VAL A 129 -14.22 -6.76 -3.52
CA VAL A 129 -14.99 -6.60 -4.76
C VAL A 129 -14.36 -5.49 -5.59
N VAL A 130 -13.94 -5.82 -6.80
CA VAL A 130 -13.36 -4.84 -7.73
C VAL A 130 -14.28 -4.73 -8.94
N GLU A 131 -14.69 -3.50 -9.27
CA GLU A 131 -15.29 -3.21 -10.56
C GLU A 131 -14.22 -3.34 -11.65
N GLU A 132 -14.43 -4.28 -12.56
CA GLU A 132 -13.58 -4.44 -13.74
C GLU A 132 -13.92 -3.35 -14.75
N PRO A 133 -12.93 -2.52 -15.11
CA PRO A 133 -13.17 -1.53 -16.13
C PRO A 133 -13.49 -2.23 -17.45
N SER A 134 -14.51 -1.75 -18.16
CA SER A 134 -14.94 -2.31 -19.45
C SER A 134 -13.84 -2.33 -20.52
N LYS A 135 -12.80 -1.52 -20.33
CA LYS A 135 -11.59 -1.44 -21.15
C LYS A 135 -10.39 -1.20 -20.24
N VAL A 136 -9.28 -1.88 -20.54
CA VAL A 136 -8.00 -1.71 -19.84
C VAL A 136 -6.90 -1.34 -20.83
N ALA A 137 -5.95 -0.53 -20.38
CA ALA A 137 -4.65 -0.42 -21.00
C ALA A 137 -3.62 -1.15 -20.13
N HIS A 138 -2.57 -1.66 -20.75
CA HIS A 138 -1.51 -2.41 -20.10
C HIS A 138 -0.23 -1.56 -20.05
N VAL A 139 0.15 -1.13 -18.85
CA VAL A 139 1.33 -0.30 -18.61
C VAL A 139 2.49 -1.18 -18.21
N VAL A 140 3.60 -1.13 -18.95
CA VAL A 140 4.85 -1.78 -18.54
C VAL A 140 5.64 -0.80 -17.69
N ILE A 141 6.01 -1.20 -16.48
CA ILE A 141 6.82 -0.41 -15.55
C ILE A 141 8.16 -1.09 -15.25
N GLU A 142 9.20 -0.28 -15.06
CA GLU A 142 10.50 -0.68 -14.56
C GLU A 142 10.57 -0.41 -13.05
N ILE A 143 10.77 -1.47 -12.28
CA ILE A 143 10.93 -1.42 -10.83
C ILE A 143 12.41 -1.54 -10.51
N ALA A 144 12.99 -0.47 -9.98
CA ALA A 144 14.39 -0.44 -9.58
C ALA A 144 14.52 -0.78 -8.09
N TRP A 145 15.25 -1.84 -7.78
CA TRP A 145 15.63 -2.21 -6.42
C TRP A 145 17.00 -1.60 -6.13
N GLY A 146 17.06 -0.73 -5.11
CA GLY A 146 18.26 -0.01 -4.70
C GLY A 146 19.34 -0.88 -4.04
N VAL A 147 20.44 -0.24 -3.63
CA VAL A 147 21.62 -0.89 -3.06
C VAL A 147 21.27 -1.67 -1.80
N ILE A 148 21.42 -2.99 -1.86
CA ILE A 148 21.31 -3.90 -0.71
C ILE A 148 22.57 -3.71 0.15
N ASN A 149 22.53 -2.78 1.10
CA ASN A 149 23.57 -2.73 2.14
C ASN A 149 23.37 -3.86 3.16
N ARG A 150 24.51 -4.40 3.61
CA ARG A 150 24.78 -5.79 3.99
C ARG A 150 23.98 -6.42 5.15
N ASP A 151 23.13 -5.69 5.87
CA ASP A 151 22.69 -6.12 7.20
C ASP A 151 21.21 -6.51 7.32
N TRP A 152 20.39 -6.31 6.28
CA TRP A 152 18.98 -6.72 6.32
C TRP A 152 18.61 -7.59 5.11
N ASN A 153 18.50 -8.90 5.36
CA ASN A 153 18.09 -9.91 4.38
C ASN A 153 16.58 -9.90 4.05
N ALA A 154 15.89 -8.79 4.27
CA ALA A 154 14.52 -8.64 3.80
C ALA A 154 14.56 -7.95 2.44
N MET A 155 14.43 -8.77 1.39
CA MET A 155 14.20 -8.31 0.01
C MET A 155 12.80 -7.68 -0.08
N THR A 156 12.64 -6.45 0.42
CA THR A 156 11.45 -5.65 0.17
C THR A 156 11.71 -4.77 -1.06
N ALA A 157 10.75 -4.75 -2.01
CA ALA A 157 10.71 -3.67 -2.98
C ALA A 157 10.46 -2.39 -2.17
N GLY A 158 11.52 -1.66 -1.80
CA GLY A 158 11.44 -0.53 -0.87
C GLY A 158 10.56 0.63 -1.36
N THR A 159 9.99 0.51 -2.56
CA THR A 159 9.23 1.54 -3.24
C THR A 159 8.09 0.91 -4.04
N GLU A 160 6.88 1.39 -3.83
CA GLU A 160 5.75 1.03 -4.69
C GLU A 160 5.92 1.60 -6.10
N GLY A 161 5.45 0.87 -7.12
CA GLY A 161 5.45 1.35 -8.51
C GLY A 161 6.80 1.27 -9.22
N GLY A 162 6.92 2.02 -10.31
CA GLY A 162 8.09 1.96 -11.19
C GLY A 162 8.11 3.12 -12.20
N ARG A 163 9.15 3.16 -13.03
CA ARG A 163 9.21 4.08 -14.17
C ARG A 163 8.38 3.50 -15.32
N VAL A 164 7.45 4.28 -15.87
CA VAL A 164 6.68 3.86 -17.05
C VAL A 164 7.62 3.65 -18.25
N ILE A 165 7.58 2.46 -18.84
CA ILE A 165 8.32 2.08 -20.04
C ILE A 165 7.46 2.21 -21.30
N GLY A 166 6.18 1.87 -21.20
CA GLY A 166 5.25 1.98 -22.32
C GLY A 166 3.82 1.61 -21.91
N VAL A 167 2.86 2.02 -22.73
CA VAL A 167 1.43 1.75 -22.54
C VAL A 167 0.90 1.07 -23.79
N TYR A 168 0.19 -0.03 -23.59
CA TYR A 168 -0.21 -0.93 -24.67
C TYR A 168 -1.70 -1.25 -24.58
N GLU A 169 -2.36 -1.37 -25.72
CA GLU A 169 -3.78 -1.77 -25.79
C GLU A 169 -3.96 -3.24 -25.41
N HIS A 170 -2.99 -4.09 -25.74
CA HIS A 170 -3.11 -5.54 -25.59
C HIS A 170 -2.14 -6.12 -24.58
N ALA A 171 -2.65 -6.97 -23.68
CA ALA A 171 -1.85 -7.68 -22.66
C ALA A 171 -0.67 -8.45 -23.28
N ARG A 172 -0.92 -9.15 -24.38
CA ARG A 172 0.10 -9.95 -25.08
C ARG A 172 1.29 -9.11 -25.53
N THR A 173 1.04 -7.92 -26.04
CA THR A 173 2.06 -6.97 -26.47
C THR A 173 2.86 -6.46 -25.29
N ALA A 174 2.18 -5.99 -24.23
CA ALA A 174 2.83 -5.52 -23.01
C ALA A 174 3.74 -6.60 -22.41
N GLU A 175 3.28 -7.85 -22.36
CA GLU A 175 4.06 -8.99 -21.89
C GLU A 175 5.26 -9.31 -22.78
N ALA A 176 5.13 -9.19 -24.10
CA ALA A 176 6.26 -9.36 -25.02
C ALA A 176 7.33 -8.27 -24.80
N VAL A 177 6.92 -7.01 -24.58
CA VAL A 177 7.82 -5.90 -24.24
C VAL A 177 8.48 -6.15 -22.89
N ARG A 178 7.71 -6.48 -21.85
CA ARG A 178 8.23 -6.84 -20.52
C ARG A 178 9.28 -7.94 -20.62
N GLY A 179 9.01 -8.99 -21.39
CA GLY A 179 9.94 -10.09 -21.64
C GLY A 179 11.22 -9.66 -22.37
N ARG A 180 11.13 -8.74 -23.34
CA ARG A 180 12.32 -8.14 -23.99
C ARG A 180 13.16 -7.33 -23.00
N GLN A 181 12.53 -6.43 -22.25
CA GLN A 181 13.21 -5.57 -21.27
C GLN A 181 13.89 -6.38 -20.15
N ARG A 182 13.23 -7.45 -19.69
CA ARG A 182 13.79 -8.37 -18.69
C ARG A 182 15.05 -9.08 -19.19
N ARG A 183 15.18 -9.34 -20.50
CA ARG A 183 16.39 -9.93 -21.06
C ARG A 183 17.53 -8.91 -21.12
N THR A 184 17.29 -7.75 -21.72
CA THR A 184 18.31 -6.68 -21.87
C THR A 184 18.78 -6.10 -20.54
N GLY A 185 17.89 -5.93 -19.56
CA GLY A 185 18.24 -5.40 -18.24
C GLY A 185 19.12 -6.33 -17.40
N ASN A 186 19.13 -7.63 -17.70
CA ASN A 186 19.93 -8.62 -16.97
C ASN A 186 21.27 -8.96 -17.65
N ASP A 187 21.58 -8.36 -18.80
CA ASP A 187 22.83 -8.60 -19.52
C ASP A 187 24.05 -7.90 -18.85
N GLY A 188 23.82 -7.07 -17.83
CA GLY A 188 24.85 -6.37 -17.05
C GLY A 188 24.98 -6.85 -15.60
N ARG A 189 25.81 -7.89 -15.36
CA ARG A 189 26.51 -8.17 -14.08
C ARG A 189 25.69 -8.22 -12.77
N ALA A 190 24.65 -9.04 -12.68
CA ALA A 190 24.18 -9.53 -11.38
C ALA A 190 23.90 -11.04 -11.42
N ARG A 191 24.93 -11.86 -11.11
CA ARG A 191 24.70 -13.25 -10.72
C ARG A 191 24.16 -13.25 -9.30
N TYR A 192 22.87 -13.54 -9.14
CA TYR A 192 22.27 -13.79 -7.84
C TYR A 192 23.00 -14.95 -7.15
N ARG A 193 23.55 -14.71 -5.95
CA ARG A 193 24.09 -15.79 -5.11
C ARG A 193 22.93 -16.57 -4.48
N TYR A 194 22.43 -17.58 -5.20
CA TYR A 194 21.66 -18.66 -4.55
C TYR A 194 22.54 -19.52 -3.60
N GLY A 195 23.86 -19.36 -3.65
CA GLY A 195 24.84 -20.22 -2.97
C GLY A 195 24.84 -20.18 -1.43
N ARG A 196 24.21 -19.20 -0.76
CA ARG A 196 24.09 -19.24 0.72
C ARG A 196 23.06 -20.25 1.22
N ARG A 197 22.08 -20.63 0.38
CA ARG A 197 21.07 -21.65 0.74
C ARG A 197 21.61 -23.09 0.64
N ALA A 198 22.79 -23.29 0.06
CA ALA A 198 23.34 -24.60 -0.31
C ALA A 198 24.66 -24.98 0.41
N GLY A 199 25.06 -24.29 1.48
CA GLY A 199 26.17 -24.74 2.33
C GLY A 199 27.58 -24.63 1.72
N TYR A 200 27.82 -23.75 0.74
CA TYR A 200 29.16 -23.57 0.18
C TYR A 200 30.14 -22.90 1.16
N PRO A 201 31.45 -23.22 1.11
CA PRO A 201 32.46 -22.76 2.07
C PRO A 201 32.64 -21.24 2.08
N ASN A 202 32.90 -20.68 3.27
CA ASN A 202 33.09 -19.25 3.58
C ASN A 202 34.28 -18.54 2.87
N GLY A 203 34.91 -19.17 1.87
CA GLY A 203 36.16 -18.70 1.26
C GLY A 203 36.03 -17.71 0.11
N MET A 204 34.83 -17.49 -0.45
CA MET A 204 34.64 -16.51 -1.55
C MET A 204 33.90 -15.27 -1.03
N ASN A 205 34.63 -14.40 -0.34
CA ASN A 205 34.13 -13.14 0.22
C ASN A 205 34.13 -11.95 -0.76
N GLU A 206 34.29 -12.18 -2.05
CA GLU A 206 33.97 -11.15 -3.05
C GLU A 206 32.45 -11.05 -3.19
N SER A 207 31.84 -10.27 -2.30
CA SER A 207 30.51 -9.73 -2.53
C SER A 207 30.58 -8.84 -3.76
N VAL A 208 30.15 -9.37 -4.91
CA VAL A 208 29.81 -8.52 -6.05
C VAL A 208 28.63 -7.67 -5.59
N LEU A 209 28.88 -6.38 -5.36
CA LEU A 209 27.83 -5.40 -5.12
C LEU A 209 26.97 -5.37 -6.38
N ALA A 210 25.82 -6.02 -6.34
CA ALA A 210 24.77 -5.73 -7.30
C ALA A 210 24.25 -4.33 -6.91
N HIS A 211 24.82 -3.30 -7.53
CA HIS A 211 24.49 -1.91 -7.20
C HIS A 211 23.01 -1.57 -7.48
N ARG A 212 22.33 -2.37 -8.31
CA ARG A 212 20.91 -2.24 -8.64
C ARG A 212 20.39 -3.54 -9.25
N ALA A 213 19.22 -3.98 -8.83
CA ALA A 213 18.44 -4.99 -9.56
C ALA A 213 17.25 -4.30 -10.22
N THR A 214 16.95 -4.65 -11.46
CA THR A 214 15.81 -4.08 -12.19
C THR A 214 14.85 -5.17 -12.59
N PHE A 215 13.56 -4.98 -12.25
CA PHE A 215 12.47 -5.84 -12.63
C PHE A 215 11.51 -5.08 -13.56
N PHE A 216 10.73 -5.82 -14.33
CA PHE A 216 9.69 -5.25 -15.17
C PHE A 216 8.38 -5.94 -14.88
N GLU A 217 7.32 -5.15 -14.75
CA GLU A 217 5.96 -5.60 -14.47
C GLU A 217 4.99 -5.02 -15.49
N THR A 218 3.88 -5.72 -15.73
CA THR A 218 2.78 -5.24 -16.55
C THR A 218 1.57 -5.05 -15.66
N VAL A 219 1.07 -3.81 -15.61
CA VAL A 219 -0.07 -3.39 -14.79
C VAL A 219 -1.24 -3.07 -15.70
N ALA A 220 -2.40 -3.65 -15.46
CA ALA A 220 -3.63 -3.27 -16.16
C ALA A 220 -4.27 -2.07 -15.44
N VAL A 221 -4.55 -1.00 -16.17
CA VAL A 221 -5.23 0.19 -15.65
C VAL A 221 -6.54 0.43 -16.42
N PRO A 222 -7.61 0.92 -15.77
CA PRO A 222 -8.80 1.40 -16.46
C PRO A 222 -8.43 2.37 -17.60
N SER A 223 -9.10 2.23 -18.74
CA SER A 223 -8.91 3.15 -19.85
C SER A 223 -10.20 3.46 -20.59
N ASP A 224 -10.41 4.72 -20.92
CA ASP A 224 -11.46 5.16 -21.86
C ASP A 224 -10.90 5.43 -23.27
N VAL A 225 -9.58 5.32 -23.46
CA VAL A 225 -8.89 5.64 -24.72
C VAL A 225 -9.45 4.74 -25.82
N PRO A 226 -10.03 5.31 -26.89
CA PRO A 226 -10.48 4.52 -28.02
C PRO A 226 -9.30 3.76 -28.63
N PRO A 227 -9.54 2.55 -29.19
CA PRO A 227 -8.56 1.87 -30.02
C PRO A 227 -7.98 2.83 -31.08
N PHE A 228 -6.68 2.73 -31.36
CA PHE A 228 -5.99 3.49 -32.42
C PHE A 228 -5.84 5.02 -32.23
N THR A 229 -6.21 5.59 -31.08
CA THR A 229 -6.02 7.04 -30.82
C THR A 229 -4.53 7.43 -30.72
N GLY A 230 -3.66 6.45 -30.44
CA GLY A 230 -2.19 6.60 -30.39
C GLY A 230 -1.65 7.42 -29.22
N VAL A 231 -2.48 8.20 -28.53
CA VAL A 231 -2.10 9.08 -27.42
C VAL A 231 -3.15 9.00 -26.32
N GLY A 232 -2.70 8.97 -25.05
CA GLY A 232 -3.53 9.09 -23.87
C GLY A 232 -2.89 9.93 -22.78
N PHE A 233 -3.64 10.17 -21.71
CA PHE A 233 -3.22 10.92 -20.52
C PHE A 233 -3.27 10.00 -19.31
N LEU A 234 -2.09 9.55 -18.86
CA LEU A 234 -1.95 8.63 -17.74
C LEU A 234 -1.95 9.41 -16.43
N VAL A 235 -2.94 9.12 -15.58
CA VAL A 235 -2.93 9.49 -14.18
C VAL A 235 -2.07 8.48 -13.43
N GLN A 236 -1.09 8.98 -12.69
CA GLN A 236 -0.18 8.15 -11.91
C GLN A 236 0.04 8.76 -10.53
N ARG A 237 0.18 7.92 -9.51
CA ARG A 237 0.49 8.34 -8.13
C ARG A 237 1.99 8.36 -7.91
N ARG A 238 2.49 9.26 -7.07
CA ARG A 238 3.87 9.19 -6.58
C ARG A 238 4.07 7.93 -5.73
N ALA A 239 5.20 7.25 -5.95
CA ALA A 239 5.62 6.15 -5.11
C ALA A 239 5.81 6.63 -3.66
N VAL A 240 5.30 5.84 -2.72
CA VAL A 240 5.50 6.05 -1.28
C VAL A 240 6.58 5.06 -0.83
N ILE A 241 7.38 5.47 0.15
CA ILE A 241 8.37 4.58 0.78
C ILE A 241 7.70 3.95 1.98
N ASP A 242 7.73 2.62 2.06
CA ASP A 242 7.17 1.85 3.17
C ASP A 242 8.13 1.77 4.39
N THR A 243 9.25 2.48 4.38
CA THR A 243 10.28 2.26 5.40
C THR A 243 10.03 3.08 6.66
N PHE A 244 9.10 2.59 7.46
CA PHE A 244 8.89 2.95 8.87
C PHE A 244 10.05 2.51 9.79
N VAL A 245 11.03 1.73 9.30
CA VAL A 245 12.06 1.11 10.16
C VAL A 245 13.48 1.28 9.58
N GLY A 246 14.19 2.31 10.05
CA GLY A 246 15.66 2.30 10.16
C GLY A 246 16.51 2.30 8.87
N THR A 247 15.95 2.21 7.67
CA THR A 247 16.72 2.42 6.44
C THR A 247 16.96 3.91 6.23
N SER A 248 18.20 4.27 5.92
CA SER A 248 18.56 5.67 5.74
C SER A 248 17.68 6.30 4.66
N TRP A 249 17.09 7.45 4.95
CA TRP A 249 16.34 8.35 4.07
C TRP A 249 16.98 8.65 2.70
N ARG A 250 18.22 8.19 2.48
CA ARG A 250 18.98 8.31 1.23
C ARG A 250 18.46 7.39 0.12
N ASP A 251 17.61 6.42 0.44
CA ASP A 251 17.07 5.46 -0.52
C ASP A 251 15.62 5.80 -0.93
N ARG A 252 15.34 7.08 -1.18
CA ARG A 252 14.04 7.47 -1.77
C ARG A 252 13.83 6.76 -3.12
N PRO A 253 12.57 6.46 -3.50
CA PRO A 253 12.28 6.09 -4.86
C PRO A 253 12.79 7.25 -5.71
N PRO A 254 13.49 6.95 -6.81
CA PRO A 254 13.81 7.98 -7.79
C PRO A 254 12.56 8.84 -8.03
N PRO A 255 12.67 10.17 -8.20
CA PRO A 255 11.54 11.03 -8.51
C PRO A 255 10.74 10.62 -9.75
N SER A 256 11.18 9.62 -10.51
CA SER A 256 10.49 8.98 -11.63
C SER A 256 9.64 7.76 -11.26
N THR A 257 9.69 7.26 -10.02
CA THR A 257 8.94 6.06 -9.58
C THR A 257 7.49 6.44 -9.34
N ARG A 258 6.59 5.78 -10.06
CA ARG A 258 5.16 6.12 -10.11
C ARG A 258 4.32 4.85 -10.15
N VAL A 259 3.09 4.96 -9.67
CA VAL A 259 2.10 3.89 -9.73
C VAL A 259 1.06 4.29 -10.78
N PRO A 260 1.00 3.63 -11.94
CA PRO A 260 -0.04 3.90 -12.94
C PRO A 260 -1.43 3.63 -12.34
N ILE A 261 -2.38 4.57 -12.49
CA ILE A 261 -3.72 4.46 -11.90
C ILE A 261 -4.79 4.29 -12.98
N ALA A 262 -4.86 5.22 -13.95
CA ALA A 262 -5.90 5.22 -14.98
C ALA A 262 -5.43 6.00 -16.22
N LEU A 263 -5.94 5.63 -17.40
CA LEU A 263 -5.57 6.23 -18.67
C LEU A 263 -6.76 6.87 -19.39
N PHE A 264 -6.68 8.16 -19.65
CA PHE A 264 -7.78 8.94 -20.23
C PHE A 264 -7.48 9.40 -21.67
N ALA A 265 -8.52 9.49 -22.49
CA ALA A 265 -8.46 10.03 -23.86
C ALA A 265 -8.28 11.55 -23.83
N ALA A 266 -8.94 12.25 -22.89
CA ALA A 266 -8.87 13.69 -22.76
C ALA A 266 -8.10 14.12 -21.50
N ARG A 267 -7.29 15.17 -21.66
CA ARG A 267 -6.47 15.72 -20.56
C ARG A 267 -7.32 16.29 -19.43
N VAL A 268 -8.45 16.92 -19.76
CA VAL A 268 -9.33 17.54 -18.77
C VAL A 268 -9.93 16.49 -17.83
N ASP A 269 -10.34 15.35 -18.36
CA ASP A 269 -10.89 14.23 -17.56
C ASP A 269 -9.79 13.61 -16.68
N ALA A 270 -8.58 13.42 -17.21
CA ALA A 270 -7.43 12.98 -16.42
C ALA A 270 -7.11 13.93 -15.25
N ILE A 271 -7.21 15.24 -15.48
CA ILE A 271 -6.99 16.26 -14.46
C ILE A 271 -8.11 16.21 -13.41
N GLY A 272 -9.37 16.15 -13.83
CA GLY A 272 -10.50 16.01 -12.92
C GLY A 272 -10.36 14.76 -12.03
N TYR A 273 -10.01 13.62 -12.62
CA TYR A 273 -9.79 12.38 -11.87
C TYR A 273 -8.58 12.46 -10.93
N ARG A 274 -7.46 13.08 -11.37
CA ARG A 274 -6.31 13.36 -10.51
C ARG A 274 -6.71 14.18 -9.28
N ASP A 275 -7.49 15.25 -9.49
CA ASP A 275 -7.88 16.17 -8.42
C ASP A 275 -8.87 15.53 -7.44
N GLN A 276 -9.79 14.71 -7.96
CA GLN A 276 -10.67 13.87 -7.14
C GLN A 276 -9.86 12.92 -6.25
N LEU A 277 -8.95 12.13 -6.81
CA LEU A 277 -8.11 11.21 -6.05
C LEU A 277 -7.24 11.94 -5.01
N ALA A 278 -6.71 13.12 -5.37
CA ALA A 278 -5.96 13.94 -4.44
C ALA A 278 -6.84 14.38 -3.27
N ALA A 279 -8.07 14.84 -3.52
CA ALA A 279 -9.01 15.22 -2.48
C ALA A 279 -9.35 14.03 -1.56
N GLU A 280 -9.69 12.86 -2.12
CA GLU A 280 -10.00 11.65 -1.37
C GLU A 280 -8.82 11.20 -0.49
N CYS A 281 -7.60 11.17 -1.04
CA CYS A 281 -6.40 10.84 -0.28
C CYS A 281 -6.13 11.82 0.88
N ARG A 282 -6.41 13.11 0.67
CA ARG A 282 -6.18 14.15 1.69
C ARG A 282 -7.09 14.01 2.91
N LEU A 283 -8.24 13.33 2.76
CA LEU A 283 -9.17 13.04 3.85
C LEU A 283 -8.73 11.87 4.73
N GLN A 284 -7.91 10.96 4.20
CA GLN A 284 -7.57 9.71 4.87
C GLN A 284 -6.11 9.62 5.29
N LEU A 285 -5.23 10.36 4.62
CA LEU A 285 -3.80 10.19 4.78
C LEU A 285 -3.21 11.32 5.61
N ASN A 286 -2.17 10.97 6.35
CA ASN A 286 -1.36 11.93 7.07
C ASN A 286 -0.37 12.62 6.11
N PRO A 287 -0.41 13.96 5.95
CA PRO A 287 0.45 14.68 5.02
C PRO A 287 1.94 14.59 5.38
N PHE A 288 2.27 14.34 6.64
CA PHE A 288 3.65 14.22 7.11
C PHE A 288 4.32 12.91 6.70
N VAL A 289 3.54 11.89 6.30
CA VAL A 289 4.07 10.64 5.71
C VAL A 289 4.72 10.92 4.34
N PHE A 290 4.26 11.95 3.62
CA PHE A 290 4.79 12.31 2.30
C PHE A 290 5.78 13.47 2.32
N ALA A 291 5.81 14.22 3.42
CA ALA A 291 6.56 15.47 3.45
C ALA A 291 8.06 15.21 3.30
N ASP A 292 8.71 15.96 2.42
CA ASP A 292 10.13 15.81 2.10
C ASP A 292 11.01 16.06 3.36
N PRO A 293 11.73 15.06 3.93
CA PRO A 293 12.57 15.31 5.10
C PRO A 293 13.68 16.34 4.85
N THR A 294 14.07 16.65 3.60
CA THR A 294 15.05 17.71 3.31
C THR A 294 14.50 19.12 3.53
N TRP A 295 13.21 19.29 3.78
CA TRP A 295 12.64 20.54 4.29
C TRP A 295 13.00 20.82 5.76
N SER A 296 14.29 21.08 6.05
CA SER A 296 14.70 21.62 7.36
C SER A 296 14.83 23.14 7.40
N THR A 297 14.79 23.81 6.24
CA THR A 297 15.08 25.25 6.18
C THR A 297 13.84 26.12 6.34
N THR A 298 12.67 25.52 6.58
CA THR A 298 11.39 26.21 6.74
C THR A 298 10.59 25.71 7.95
N THR A 299 11.19 24.99 8.91
CA THR A 299 10.45 24.50 10.08
C THR A 299 9.78 25.65 10.85
N ASP A 300 10.43 26.81 10.96
CA ASP A 300 9.85 27.95 11.67
C ASP A 300 8.76 28.67 10.85
N THR A 301 8.94 28.86 9.54
CA THR A 301 7.90 29.45 8.67
C THR A 301 6.67 28.54 8.56
N MET A 302 6.90 27.23 8.41
CA MET A 302 5.83 26.24 8.39
C MET A 302 5.15 26.17 9.74
N ARG A 303 5.90 26.10 10.85
CA ARG A 303 5.34 26.10 12.20
C ARG A 303 4.52 27.34 12.45
N ALA A 304 5.04 28.53 12.18
CA ALA A 304 4.29 29.78 12.32
C ALA A 304 3.03 29.80 11.45
N GLY A 305 3.11 29.25 10.23
CA GLY A 305 1.96 29.10 9.35
C GLY A 305 0.91 28.13 9.90
N LEU A 306 1.33 27.03 10.51
CA LEU A 306 0.44 26.05 11.16
C LEU A 306 -0.12 26.56 12.48
N GLU A 307 0.67 27.25 13.30
CA GLU A 307 0.23 27.89 14.54
C GLU A 307 -0.81 28.97 14.26
N ALA A 308 -0.67 29.71 13.16
CA ALA A 308 -1.65 30.71 12.72
C ALA A 308 -3.00 30.10 12.31
N LEU A 309 -3.07 28.78 12.11
CA LEU A 309 -4.32 28.07 11.87
C LEU A 309 -5.08 27.76 13.17
N ASP A 310 -4.49 28.00 14.35
CA ASP A 310 -5.04 27.64 15.67
C ASP A 310 -5.48 26.16 15.75
N PRO A 311 -4.54 25.20 15.54
CA PRO A 311 -4.88 23.78 15.54
C PRO A 311 -5.29 23.30 16.94
N PRO A 312 -6.07 22.21 17.05
CA PRO A 312 -6.56 21.68 18.33
C PRO A 312 -5.46 21.38 19.36
N LEU A 313 -4.27 20.99 18.89
CA LEU A 313 -3.11 20.71 19.73
C LEU A 313 -1.92 21.60 19.33
N PRO A 314 -1.05 21.98 20.28
CA PRO A 314 0.16 22.73 19.99
C PRO A 314 1.04 22.06 18.93
N VAL A 315 1.51 22.84 17.96
CA VAL A 315 2.37 22.35 16.88
C VAL A 315 3.72 21.86 17.46
N PRO A 316 4.23 20.68 17.04
CA PRO A 316 5.50 20.17 17.54
C PRO A 316 6.68 21.13 17.33
N THR A 317 7.50 21.29 18.37
CA THR A 317 8.66 22.20 18.36
C THR A 317 9.95 21.52 17.87
N GLY A 318 9.99 20.18 17.89
CA GLY A 318 11.17 19.39 17.47
C GLY A 318 11.48 19.50 15.98
N ASP A 319 12.76 19.31 15.63
CA ASP A 319 13.19 19.16 14.23
C ASP A 319 12.49 17.94 13.63
N ARG A 320 11.62 18.18 12.65
CA ARG A 320 10.87 17.16 11.93
C ARG A 320 11.76 16.05 11.37
N ARG A 321 13.01 16.34 10.98
CA ARG A 321 13.94 15.32 10.48
C ARG A 321 14.29 14.27 11.52
N ARG A 322 14.34 14.67 12.79
CA ARG A 322 14.71 13.79 13.91
C ARG A 322 13.48 13.18 14.57
N ASN A 323 12.37 13.90 14.55
CA ASN A 323 11.15 13.59 15.28
C ASN A 323 9.94 13.50 14.33
N TRP A 324 10.10 12.86 13.17
CA TRP A 324 9.02 12.77 12.19
C TRP A 324 7.77 12.07 12.75
N THR A 325 7.97 11.12 13.67
CA THR A 325 6.90 10.41 14.38
C THR A 325 6.04 11.38 15.19
N ASP A 326 6.64 12.31 15.94
CA ASP A 326 5.90 13.32 16.71
C ASP A 326 4.99 14.18 15.82
N TRP A 327 5.44 14.51 14.60
CA TRP A 327 4.65 15.29 13.64
C TRP A 327 3.52 14.48 13.02
N ALA A 328 3.77 13.21 12.69
CA ALA A 328 2.74 12.32 12.20
C ALA A 328 1.68 12.07 13.29
N GLU A 329 2.10 11.69 14.50
CA GLU A 329 1.22 11.46 15.64
C GLU A 329 0.41 12.71 16.00
N TRP A 330 1.04 13.89 16.02
CA TRP A 330 0.33 15.16 16.25
C TRP A 330 -0.80 15.37 15.23
N TRP A 331 -0.54 15.13 13.94
CA TRP A 331 -1.58 15.26 12.93
C TRP A 331 -2.67 14.21 13.06
N ASP A 332 -2.31 12.96 13.36
CA ASP A 332 -3.28 11.89 13.56
C ASP A 332 -4.25 12.20 14.71
N LEU A 333 -3.77 12.91 15.75
CA LEU A 333 -4.59 13.40 16.86
C LEU A 333 -5.41 14.65 16.52
N CYS A 334 -4.93 15.51 15.61
CA CYS A 334 -5.61 16.77 15.27
C CYS A 334 -6.64 16.62 14.14
N GLN A 335 -6.44 15.71 13.20
CA GLN A 335 -7.13 15.75 11.90
C GLN A 335 -8.64 15.61 11.99
N ASP A 336 -9.15 14.87 12.98
CA ASP A 336 -10.58 14.65 13.18
C ASP A 336 -11.29 15.91 13.68
N GLU A 337 -10.59 16.76 14.42
CA GLU A 337 -11.09 18.03 14.95
C GLU A 337 -10.75 19.23 14.05
N ALA A 338 -9.81 19.06 13.11
CA ALA A 338 -9.41 20.12 12.19
C ALA A 338 -10.50 20.45 11.18
N SER A 339 -10.69 21.75 10.91
CA SER A 339 -11.58 22.21 9.83
C SER A 339 -11.01 21.86 8.45
N ASP A 340 -11.87 21.85 7.43
CA ASP A 340 -11.43 21.59 6.05
C ASP A 340 -10.39 22.63 5.57
N GLU A 341 -10.52 23.88 6.00
CA GLU A 341 -9.57 24.95 5.71
C GLU A 341 -8.20 24.70 6.37
N GLN A 342 -8.19 24.23 7.62
CA GLN A 342 -6.95 23.85 8.32
C GLN A 342 -6.28 22.65 7.64
N ARG A 343 -7.05 21.61 7.28
CA ARG A 343 -6.56 20.44 6.54
C ARG A 343 -5.96 20.84 5.19
N GLU A 344 -6.66 21.67 4.42
CA GLU A 344 -6.16 22.17 3.14
C GLU A 344 -4.85 22.95 3.32
N ALA A 345 -4.79 23.83 4.32
CA ALA A 345 -3.60 24.63 4.61
C ALA A 345 -2.41 23.76 5.01
N VAL A 346 -2.59 22.71 5.82
CA VAL A 346 -1.53 21.75 6.17
C VAL A 346 -1.04 21.01 4.92
N TRP A 347 -1.95 20.52 4.09
CA TRP A 347 -1.61 19.85 2.83
C TRP A 347 -0.87 20.75 1.85
N LYS A 348 -1.29 22.01 1.74
CA LYS A 348 -0.61 23.04 0.95
C LYS A 348 0.77 23.34 1.52
N ALA A 349 0.89 23.43 2.84
CA ALA A 349 2.15 23.63 3.52
C ALA A 349 3.13 22.48 3.29
N CYS A 350 2.65 21.25 3.05
CA CYS A 350 3.46 20.08 2.69
C CYS A 350 3.90 20.03 1.22
N ASP A 351 3.27 20.80 0.33
CA ASP A 351 3.63 20.97 -1.10
C ASP A 351 4.04 19.67 -1.83
N GLN A 352 3.27 18.61 -1.64
CA GLN A 352 3.49 17.34 -2.33
C GLN A 352 2.34 17.05 -3.30
N PRO A 353 2.59 17.04 -4.62
CA PRO A 353 1.62 16.48 -5.56
C PRO A 353 1.56 14.97 -5.36
N LEU A 354 0.42 14.46 -4.88
CA LEU A 354 0.19 13.02 -4.70
C LEU A 354 0.05 12.29 -6.04
N PHE A 355 -0.55 12.97 -7.02
CA PHE A 355 -0.89 12.44 -8.33
C PHE A 355 -0.42 13.39 -9.43
N GLU A 356 -0.07 12.82 -10.58
CA GLU A 356 0.42 13.52 -11.76
C GLU A 356 -0.32 13.03 -13.01
N VAL A 357 -0.50 13.92 -13.99
CA VAL A 357 -1.01 13.56 -15.33
C VAL A 357 0.13 13.69 -16.32
N ILE A 358 0.46 12.61 -17.02
CA ILE A 358 1.46 12.63 -18.10
C ILE A 358 0.83 12.22 -19.43
N ARG A 359 1.29 12.85 -20.51
CA ARG A 359 0.93 12.43 -21.87
C ARG A 359 1.77 11.21 -22.24
N VAL A 360 1.13 10.14 -22.70
CA VAL A 360 1.76 8.89 -23.11
C VAL A 360 1.31 8.49 -24.51
N GLU A 361 2.17 7.78 -25.23
CA GLU A 361 1.79 7.11 -26.48
C GLU A 361 1.22 5.73 -26.14
N VAL A 362 0.14 5.36 -26.83
CA VAL A 362 -0.55 4.08 -26.64
C VAL A 362 -0.32 3.22 -27.88
N SER A 363 0.46 2.15 -27.73
CA SER A 363 0.78 1.24 -28.83
C SER A 363 -0.23 0.11 -28.93
N ALA A 364 -0.71 -0.16 -30.14
CA ALA A 364 -1.45 -1.37 -30.47
C ALA A 364 -0.52 -2.55 -30.84
N GLU A 365 0.72 -2.24 -31.25
CA GLU A 365 1.75 -3.20 -31.67
C GLU A 365 2.55 -3.77 -30.52
#